data_AF-L1JZ58-F1
#
_entry.id   AF-L1JZ58-F1
#
_cell.length_a   1.000
_cell.length_b   1.000
_cell.length_c   1.000
_cell.angle_alpha   90.00
_cell.angle_beta   90.00
_cell.angle_gamma   90.00
#
_symmetry.space_group_name_H-M   'P 1'
#
loop_
_entity.id
_entity.type
_entity.pdbx_description
1 polymer ?
#
loop_
_entity_poly.entity_id
_entity_poly.type
_entity_poly.pdbx_seq_one_letter_code
_entity_poly.pdbx_strand_id
1 'polypeptide(L)'
;MLTAGLPSIISVYLVPHSLCSPAPAEGWLKDACELALGSPIVFVNVLFFVNVSVGFWIIGLVQGNFWLIDPYWTFIPPLIGHFYLSHPLAVHPSTARGMVAMALVWIWSIRLTHNYFRREGWRCGAREDWRYTKMAKEHPSAWWILSFFAVGLAQQPMLFVGISLPLYSTAFSNKQWNLIDSIATMLCLKGILIAFVADNQLYRYMKSNEDREAKGQKKVELLDAGLWGLSRHPNYFGEIMWWTSFALFSVNVGEWQMVGGTVFNTLVLVYVSMMTEERMLKGLFGMLLMNAK
;
A
#
# COMPACT_ATOMS: atom_id res chain seq x y z
N MET A 1 -14.12 -16.05 -7.73
CA MET A 1 -13.44 -14.73 -7.78
C MET A 1 -13.27 -14.10 -6.39
N LEU A 2 -14.23 -14.19 -5.45
CA LEU A 2 -13.99 -13.88 -4.02
C LEU A 2 -13.02 -14.85 -3.32
N THR A 3 -12.78 -16.01 -3.93
CA THR A 3 -11.98 -17.12 -3.39
C THR A 3 -10.47 -16.89 -3.39
N ALA A 4 -9.94 -15.83 -4.02
CA ALA A 4 -8.50 -15.55 -4.03
C ALA A 4 -8.04 -14.63 -2.87
N GLY A 5 -8.93 -13.79 -2.32
CA GLY A 5 -8.65 -12.98 -1.12
C GLY A 5 -8.99 -13.70 0.19
N LEU A 6 -9.89 -14.69 0.13
CA LEU A 6 -10.28 -15.55 1.26
C LEU A 6 -9.10 -16.34 1.89
N PRO A 7 -8.19 -16.99 1.11
CA PRO A 7 -7.05 -17.72 1.66
C PRO A 7 -6.15 -16.82 2.50
N SER A 8 -5.95 -15.57 2.07
CA SER A 8 -5.05 -14.64 2.73
C SER A 8 -5.65 -14.04 4.01
N ILE A 9 -6.94 -13.68 3.97
CA ILE A 9 -7.68 -13.20 5.16
C ILE A 9 -7.76 -14.30 6.22
N ILE A 10 -8.04 -15.54 5.82
CA ILE A 10 -8.03 -16.70 6.72
C ILE A 10 -6.61 -16.92 7.27
N SER A 11 -5.58 -16.80 6.42
CA SER A 11 -4.19 -17.09 6.81
C SER A 11 -3.56 -16.11 7.81
N VAL A 12 -3.94 -14.83 7.79
CA VAL A 12 -3.37 -13.82 8.70
C VAL A 12 -4.20 -13.73 9.99
N TYR A 13 -5.52 -13.87 9.90
CA TYR A 13 -6.44 -13.50 10.98
C TYR A 13 -6.95 -14.68 11.81
N LEU A 14 -7.09 -15.88 11.19
CA LEU A 14 -7.68 -17.05 11.86
C LEU A 14 -6.64 -18.11 12.24
N VAL A 15 -5.54 -18.21 11.50
CA VAL A 15 -4.55 -19.29 11.65
C VAL A 15 -3.85 -19.33 13.02
N PRO A 16 -3.31 -18.24 13.61
CA PRO A 16 -2.39 -18.40 14.73
C PRO A 16 -3.08 -18.80 16.05
N HIS A 17 -4.17 -18.12 16.43
CA HIS A 17 -4.73 -18.35 17.76
C HIS A 17 -5.66 -19.58 17.82
N SER A 18 -6.29 -19.94 16.70
CA SER A 18 -7.22 -21.07 16.63
C SER A 18 -6.57 -22.39 16.19
N LEU A 19 -5.52 -22.36 15.36
CA LEU A 19 -4.80 -23.58 14.98
C LEU A 19 -3.71 -23.98 15.99
N CYS A 20 -3.19 -23.03 16.77
CA CYS A 20 -2.20 -23.32 17.79
C CYS A 20 -2.84 -23.61 19.17
N SER A 21 -4.16 -23.69 19.26
CA SER A 21 -4.89 -24.04 20.47
C SER A 21 -6.03 -25.03 20.18
N PRO A 22 -5.83 -26.34 20.43
CA PRO A 22 -4.65 -26.97 21.01
C PRO A 22 -3.46 -27.00 20.04
N ALA A 23 -2.24 -26.96 20.56
CA ALA A 23 -1.02 -27.01 19.74
C ALA A 23 -0.97 -28.34 18.95
N PRO A 24 -0.72 -28.31 17.63
CA PRO A 24 -0.65 -29.52 16.82
C PRO A 24 0.53 -30.39 17.27
N ALA A 25 0.30 -31.70 17.37
CA ALA A 25 1.28 -32.64 17.91
C ALA A 25 2.53 -32.78 17.03
N GLU A 26 2.37 -32.86 15.70
CA GLU A 26 3.45 -33.05 14.72
C GLU A 26 3.10 -32.45 13.35
N GLY A 27 4.12 -32.19 12.52
CA GLY A 27 4.00 -31.75 11.13
C GLY A 27 4.11 -30.23 10.91
N TRP A 28 3.98 -29.80 9.66
CA TRP A 28 4.19 -28.40 9.23
C TRP A 28 3.33 -27.35 9.96
N LEU A 29 2.18 -27.77 10.49
CA LEU A 29 1.30 -26.91 11.30
C LEU A 29 1.94 -26.54 12.65
N LYS A 30 2.71 -27.45 13.25
CA LYS A 30 3.46 -27.19 14.49
C LYS A 30 4.58 -26.20 14.23
N ASP A 31 5.37 -26.41 13.19
CA ASP A 31 6.45 -25.50 12.80
C ASP A 31 5.92 -24.09 12.49
N ALA A 32 4.76 -24.01 11.81
CA ALA A 32 4.10 -22.73 11.54
C ALA A 32 3.61 -22.04 12.82
N CYS A 33 3.09 -22.79 13.79
CA CYS A 33 2.69 -22.28 15.10
C CYS A 33 3.87 -21.80 15.94
N GLU A 34 4.97 -22.56 15.97
CA GLU A 34 6.21 -22.18 16.65
C GLU A 34 6.81 -20.92 16.04
N LEU A 35 6.81 -20.81 14.70
CA LEU A 35 7.28 -19.61 14.01
C LEU A 35 6.37 -18.41 14.27
N ALA A 36 5.06 -18.59 14.23
CA ALA A 36 4.09 -17.52 14.50
C ALA A 36 4.24 -16.96 15.91
N LEU A 37 4.37 -17.83 16.92
CA LEU A 37 4.48 -17.43 18.33
C LEU A 37 5.90 -16.97 18.71
N GLY A 38 6.93 -17.63 18.20
CA GLY A 38 8.33 -17.37 18.55
C GLY A 38 8.97 -16.24 17.73
N SER A 39 8.52 -16.01 16.51
CA SER A 39 9.04 -14.97 15.61
C SER A 39 7.93 -14.40 14.72
N PRO A 40 6.97 -13.65 15.30
CA PRO A 40 5.79 -13.15 14.59
C PRO A 40 6.14 -12.30 13.36
N ILE A 41 7.29 -11.63 13.39
CA ILE A 41 7.77 -10.86 12.25
C ILE A 41 8.21 -11.74 11.07
N VAL A 42 8.96 -12.82 11.33
CA VAL A 42 9.41 -13.74 10.29
C VAL A 42 8.21 -14.46 9.70
N PHE A 43 7.27 -14.88 10.54
CA PHE A 43 6.02 -15.51 10.11
C PHE A 43 5.25 -14.63 9.13
N VAL A 44 4.98 -13.36 9.48
CA VAL A 44 4.26 -12.41 8.60
C VAL A 44 5.02 -12.20 7.28
N ASN A 45 6.36 -12.15 7.30
CA ASN A 45 7.14 -11.96 6.08
C ASN A 45 7.11 -13.16 5.15
N VAL A 46 7.27 -14.37 5.69
CA VAL A 46 7.16 -15.61 4.92
C VAL A 46 5.76 -15.74 4.35
N LEU A 47 4.74 -15.48 5.17
CA LEU A 47 3.35 -15.52 4.74
C LEU A 47 3.08 -14.50 3.62
N PHE A 48 3.58 -13.27 3.77
CA PHE A 48 3.45 -12.23 2.76
C PHE A 48 4.21 -12.61 1.47
N PHE A 49 5.42 -13.17 1.58
CA PHE A 49 6.18 -13.63 0.41
C PHE A 49 5.44 -14.72 -0.36
N VAL A 50 4.97 -15.75 0.34
CA VAL A 50 4.23 -16.87 -0.27
C VAL A 50 2.93 -16.39 -0.90
N ASN A 51 2.14 -15.57 -0.19
CA ASN A 51 0.86 -15.12 -0.70
C ASN A 51 1.03 -14.08 -1.81
N VAL A 52 1.85 -13.05 -1.61
CA VAL A 52 1.95 -11.88 -2.50
C VAL A 52 2.98 -12.06 -3.58
N SER A 53 4.24 -12.29 -3.19
CA SER A 53 5.33 -12.39 -4.16
C SER A 53 5.15 -13.60 -5.08
N VAL A 54 4.65 -14.72 -4.56
CA VAL A 54 4.44 -15.95 -5.35
C VAL A 54 2.97 -16.13 -5.75
N GLY A 55 2.04 -16.14 -4.80
CA GLY A 55 0.62 -16.44 -5.06
C GLY A 55 -0.06 -15.45 -6.01
N PHE A 56 -0.03 -14.16 -5.71
CA PHE A 56 -0.61 -13.13 -6.58
C PHE A 56 0.12 -13.02 -7.92
N TRP A 57 1.43 -13.29 -7.95
CA TRP A 57 2.18 -13.36 -9.20
C TRP A 57 1.68 -14.50 -10.11
N ILE A 58 1.51 -15.72 -9.57
CA ILE A 58 0.94 -16.86 -10.31
C ILE A 58 -0.47 -16.53 -10.78
N ILE A 59 -1.31 -15.96 -9.92
CA ILE A 59 -2.67 -15.54 -10.29
C ILE A 59 -2.63 -14.52 -11.43
N GLY A 60 -1.74 -13.53 -11.35
CA GLY A 60 -1.57 -12.51 -12.39
C GLY A 60 -1.10 -13.09 -13.72
N LEU A 61 -0.21 -14.09 -13.71
CA LEU A 61 0.19 -14.82 -14.91
C LEU A 61 -0.97 -15.62 -15.53
N VAL A 62 -1.77 -16.30 -14.71
CA VAL A 62 -2.94 -17.07 -15.17
C VAL A 62 -4.03 -16.14 -15.72
N GLN A 63 -4.26 -15.00 -15.07
CA GLN A 63 -5.24 -14.00 -15.51
C GLN A 63 -4.75 -13.17 -16.70
N GLY A 64 -3.44 -13.15 -16.95
CA GLY A 64 -2.81 -12.24 -17.90
C GLY A 64 -2.90 -10.75 -17.50
N ASN A 65 -3.24 -10.47 -16.24
CA ASN A 65 -3.45 -9.12 -15.72
C ASN A 65 -3.16 -9.08 -14.22
N PHE A 66 -2.37 -8.10 -13.78
CA PHE A 66 -1.93 -7.92 -12.40
C PHE A 66 -2.78 -6.93 -11.58
N TRP A 67 -3.94 -6.50 -12.07
CA TRP A 67 -4.82 -5.51 -11.41
C TRP A 67 -5.11 -5.78 -9.92
N LEU A 68 -5.10 -7.05 -9.50
CA LEU A 68 -5.49 -7.48 -8.17
C LEU A 68 -4.48 -7.06 -7.09
N ILE A 69 -3.23 -6.79 -7.46
CA ILE A 69 -2.19 -6.36 -6.51
C ILE A 69 -2.51 -5.01 -5.86
N ASP A 70 -3.07 -4.08 -6.64
CA ASP A 70 -3.36 -2.70 -6.22
C ASP A 70 -4.38 -2.62 -5.06
N PRO A 71 -5.59 -3.22 -5.16
CA PRO A 71 -6.54 -3.21 -4.06
C PRO A 71 -6.07 -4.12 -2.92
N TYR A 72 -5.31 -5.19 -3.20
CA TYR A 72 -4.85 -6.07 -2.14
C TYR A 72 -3.86 -5.37 -1.20
N TRP A 73 -2.98 -4.52 -1.76
CA TRP A 73 -2.00 -3.76 -0.99
C TRP A 73 -2.61 -2.81 0.04
N THR A 74 -3.87 -2.40 -0.16
CA THR A 74 -4.58 -1.56 0.82
C THR A 74 -5.16 -2.38 1.98
N PHE A 75 -5.50 -3.67 1.77
CA PHE A 75 -6.10 -4.53 2.80
C PHE A 75 -5.10 -5.26 3.68
N ILE A 76 -3.89 -5.55 3.20
CA ILE A 76 -2.89 -6.28 3.98
C ILE A 76 -2.44 -5.51 5.24
N PRO A 77 -2.19 -4.19 5.20
CA PRO A 77 -1.68 -3.44 6.35
C PRO A 77 -2.56 -3.56 7.61
N PRO A 78 -3.90 -3.37 7.54
CA PRO A 78 -4.76 -3.67 8.67
C PRO A 78 -4.69 -5.14 9.14
N LEU A 79 -4.62 -6.11 8.22
CA LEU A 79 -4.54 -7.52 8.61
C LEU A 79 -3.28 -7.81 9.44
N ILE A 80 -2.13 -7.29 9.01
CA ILE A 80 -0.86 -7.40 9.75
C ILE A 80 -0.96 -6.72 11.12
N GLY A 81 -1.54 -5.51 11.19
CA GLY A 81 -1.69 -4.78 12.44
C GLY A 81 -2.54 -5.54 13.46
N HIS A 82 -3.66 -6.12 13.03
CA HIS A 82 -4.51 -6.95 13.88
C HIS A 82 -3.82 -8.24 14.32
N PHE A 83 -3.04 -8.88 13.45
CA PHE A 83 -2.22 -10.04 13.83
C PHE A 83 -1.25 -9.68 14.97
N TYR A 84 -0.53 -8.55 14.87
CA TYR A 84 0.40 -8.15 15.94
C TYR A 84 -0.32 -7.74 17.23
N LEU A 85 -1.46 -7.05 17.15
CA LEU A 85 -2.21 -6.62 18.33
C LEU A 85 -2.91 -7.77 19.07
N SER A 86 -3.31 -8.82 18.34
CA SER A 86 -3.93 -10.02 18.91
C SER A 86 -2.91 -11.07 19.37
N HIS A 87 -1.61 -10.81 19.17
CA HIS A 87 -0.55 -11.74 19.52
C HIS A 87 -0.41 -11.88 21.05
N PRO A 88 -0.21 -13.10 21.60
CA PRO A 88 -0.10 -13.30 23.05
C PRO A 88 1.07 -12.56 23.72
N LEU A 89 2.13 -12.28 22.95
CA LEU A 89 3.30 -11.52 23.42
C LEU A 89 3.11 -9.98 23.34
N ALA A 90 1.97 -9.50 22.86
CA ALA A 90 1.68 -8.07 22.79
C ALA A 90 1.45 -7.48 24.20
N VAL A 91 1.90 -6.25 24.42
CA VAL A 91 1.84 -5.62 25.74
C VAL A 91 0.51 -4.90 25.91
N HIS A 92 -0.42 -5.48 26.68
CA HIS A 92 -1.80 -4.98 26.79
C HIS A 92 -1.99 -3.62 27.50
N PRO A 93 -1.21 -3.20 28.51
CA PRO A 93 -1.34 -1.87 29.13
C PRO A 93 -0.75 -0.68 28.32
N SER A 94 0.07 -0.93 27.28
CA SER A 94 0.67 0.08 26.38
C SER A 94 -0.01 0.15 25.00
N THR A 95 -1.18 -0.48 24.87
CA THR A 95 -1.98 -0.55 23.64
C THR A 95 -2.42 0.79 23.07
N ALA A 96 -2.35 1.91 23.81
CA ALA A 96 -2.70 3.22 23.25
C ALA A 96 -1.91 3.55 21.97
N ARG A 97 -0.59 3.27 21.96
CA ARG A 97 0.24 3.46 20.75
C ARG A 97 -0.19 2.53 19.61
N GLY A 98 -0.36 1.25 19.92
CA GLY A 98 -0.81 0.24 18.94
C GLY A 98 -2.20 0.52 18.38
N MET A 99 -3.17 0.92 19.21
CA MET A 99 -4.54 1.26 18.83
C MET A 99 -4.59 2.50 17.95
N VAL A 100 -3.83 3.55 18.30
CA VAL A 100 -3.74 4.76 17.47
C VAL A 100 -3.07 4.45 16.14
N ALA A 101 -1.94 3.74 16.13
CA ALA A 101 -1.28 3.31 14.90
C ALA A 101 -2.22 2.47 14.02
N MET A 102 -2.98 1.57 14.62
CA MET A 102 -3.97 0.74 13.94
C MET A 102 -5.13 1.55 13.35
N ALA A 103 -5.68 2.51 14.12
CA ALA A 103 -6.73 3.41 13.64
C ALA A 103 -6.23 4.25 12.45
N LEU A 104 -5.01 4.79 12.55
CA LEU A 104 -4.36 5.52 11.48
C LEU A 104 -4.19 4.66 10.21
N VAL A 105 -3.73 3.42 10.36
CA VAL A 105 -3.58 2.46 9.24
C VAL A 105 -4.94 2.14 8.61
N TRP A 106 -6.00 1.97 9.39
CA TRP A 106 -7.35 1.80 8.87
C TRP A 106 -7.82 3.00 8.08
N ILE A 107 -7.66 4.21 8.60
CA ILE A 107 -8.07 5.44 7.90
C ILE A 107 -7.31 5.56 6.57
N TRP A 108 -5.99 5.33 6.59
CA TRP A 108 -5.17 5.36 5.39
C TRP A 108 -5.58 4.27 4.38
N SER A 109 -5.83 3.05 4.85
CA SER A 109 -6.27 1.89 4.04
C SER A 109 -7.63 2.13 3.39
N ILE A 110 -8.61 2.61 4.16
CA ILE A 110 -9.95 2.94 3.68
C ILE A 110 -9.87 4.03 2.61
N ARG A 111 -9.05 5.07 2.83
CA ARG A 111 -8.83 6.13 1.84
C ARG A 111 -8.30 5.57 0.53
N LEU A 112 -7.23 4.78 0.55
CA LEU A 112 -6.65 4.22 -0.67
C LEU A 112 -7.63 3.29 -1.39
N THR A 113 -8.30 2.42 -0.64
CA THR A 113 -9.32 1.50 -1.15
C THR A 113 -10.45 2.27 -1.83
N HIS A 114 -10.99 3.29 -1.15
CA HIS A 114 -12.03 4.14 -1.69
C HIS A 114 -11.58 4.87 -2.95
N ASN A 115 -10.37 5.44 -2.96
CA ASN A 115 -9.83 6.16 -4.12
C ASN A 115 -9.65 5.23 -5.33
N TYR A 116 -9.12 4.02 -5.11
CA TYR A 116 -8.97 3.00 -6.15
C TYR A 116 -10.31 2.59 -6.74
N PHE A 117 -11.25 2.11 -5.93
CA PHE A 117 -12.54 1.62 -6.45
C PHE A 117 -13.37 2.72 -7.11
N ARG A 118 -13.30 3.94 -6.59
CA ARG A 118 -13.96 5.10 -7.20
C ARG A 118 -13.40 5.39 -8.60
N ARG A 119 -12.09 5.30 -8.78
CA ARG A 119 -11.43 5.48 -10.08
C ARG A 119 -11.85 4.40 -11.10
N GLU A 120 -12.01 3.16 -10.64
CA GLU A 120 -12.41 2.03 -11.48
C GLU A 120 -13.94 1.93 -11.67
N GLY A 121 -14.72 2.90 -11.19
CA GLY A 121 -16.18 2.87 -11.28
C GLY A 121 -16.80 1.68 -10.55
N TRP A 122 -16.18 1.23 -9.46
CA TRP A 122 -16.55 0.06 -8.65
C TRP A 122 -16.55 -1.27 -9.42
N ARG A 123 -15.85 -1.33 -10.56
CA ARG A 123 -15.67 -2.55 -11.34
C ARG A 123 -14.31 -3.16 -11.04
N CYS A 124 -14.32 -4.40 -10.57
CA CYS A 124 -13.09 -5.15 -10.31
C CYS A 124 -12.38 -5.49 -11.63
N GLY A 125 -11.09 -5.18 -11.74
CA GLY A 125 -10.26 -5.50 -12.91
C GLY A 125 -10.58 -4.70 -14.17
N ALA A 126 -11.24 -3.53 -14.04
CA ALA A 126 -11.58 -2.69 -15.19
C ALA A 126 -10.34 -2.15 -15.92
N ARG A 127 -9.27 -1.83 -15.17
CA ARG A 127 -8.00 -1.34 -15.73
C ARG A 127 -6.83 -1.94 -14.97
N GLU A 128 -5.79 -2.31 -15.71
CA GLU A 128 -4.47 -2.63 -15.17
C GLU A 128 -3.65 -1.35 -15.04
N ASP A 129 -2.72 -1.32 -14.08
CA ASP A 129 -1.70 -0.29 -14.05
C ASP A 129 -0.88 -0.29 -15.36
N TRP A 130 -0.87 0.86 -16.01
CA TRP A 130 -0.20 1.07 -17.29
C TRP A 130 1.29 0.73 -17.28
N ARG A 131 1.96 0.77 -16.11
CA ARG A 131 3.38 0.43 -15.96
C ARG A 131 3.60 -1.04 -16.27
N TYR A 132 2.70 -1.91 -15.81
CA TYR A 132 2.75 -3.35 -16.08
C TYR A 132 2.52 -3.61 -17.57
N THR A 133 1.47 -3.02 -18.14
CA THR A 133 1.19 -3.14 -19.58
C THR A 133 2.33 -2.59 -20.44
N LYS A 134 3.00 -1.51 -20.03
CA LYS A 134 4.17 -0.94 -20.73
C LYS A 134 5.37 -1.90 -20.68
N MET A 135 5.74 -2.39 -19.49
CA MET A 135 6.86 -3.32 -19.33
C MET A 135 6.62 -4.64 -20.08
N ALA A 136 5.39 -5.16 -20.07
CA ALA A 136 5.02 -6.35 -20.82
C ALA A 136 5.21 -6.17 -22.34
N LYS A 137 4.93 -4.98 -22.87
CA LYS A 137 5.15 -4.64 -24.29
C LYS A 137 6.60 -4.42 -24.65
N GLU A 138 7.39 -3.80 -23.75
CA GLU A 138 8.81 -3.53 -23.99
C GLU A 138 9.67 -4.79 -23.88
N HIS A 139 9.29 -5.74 -23.02
CA HIS A 139 10.07 -6.95 -22.73
C HIS A 139 9.22 -8.23 -22.73
N PRO A 140 8.67 -8.66 -23.87
CA PRO A 140 7.75 -9.81 -23.91
C PRO A 140 8.43 -11.14 -23.55
N SER A 141 9.69 -11.37 -23.96
CA SER A 141 10.41 -12.62 -23.69
C SER A 141 10.86 -12.77 -22.23
N ALA A 142 11.13 -11.65 -21.56
CA ALA A 142 11.55 -11.60 -20.16
C ALA A 142 10.40 -11.28 -19.20
N TRP A 143 9.17 -11.11 -19.71
CA TRP A 143 8.03 -10.64 -18.91
C TRP A 143 7.75 -11.51 -17.68
N TRP A 144 7.94 -12.82 -17.79
CA TRP A 144 7.72 -13.73 -16.66
C TRP A 144 8.69 -13.45 -15.50
N ILE A 145 9.98 -13.23 -15.77
CA ILE A 145 10.98 -12.85 -14.74
C ILE A 145 10.72 -11.42 -14.27
N LEU A 146 10.53 -10.49 -15.21
CA LEU A 146 10.38 -9.08 -14.89
C LEU A 146 9.13 -8.82 -14.04
N SER A 147 8.02 -9.48 -14.35
CA SER A 147 6.79 -9.38 -13.55
C SER A 147 6.97 -9.93 -12.15
N PHE A 148 7.77 -11.00 -11.96
CA PHE A 148 8.08 -11.49 -10.61
C PHE A 148 8.82 -10.45 -9.79
N PHE A 149 9.87 -9.83 -10.35
CA PHE A 149 10.65 -8.83 -9.62
C PHE A 149 9.91 -7.50 -9.45
N ALA A 150 9.22 -7.01 -10.48
CA ALA A 150 8.59 -5.70 -10.49
C ALA A 150 7.21 -5.67 -9.82
N VAL A 151 6.44 -6.76 -9.91
CA VAL A 151 5.06 -6.83 -9.38
C VAL A 151 4.99 -7.65 -8.11
N GLY A 152 5.67 -8.80 -8.05
CA GLY A 152 5.69 -9.67 -6.88
C GLY A 152 6.64 -9.17 -5.80
N LEU A 153 7.95 -9.29 -6.07
CA LEU A 153 9.00 -9.09 -5.09
C LEU A 153 9.14 -7.65 -4.63
N ALA A 154 8.92 -6.66 -5.51
CA ALA A 154 9.03 -5.24 -5.16
C ALA A 154 8.10 -4.84 -3.99
N GLN A 155 6.98 -5.54 -3.81
CA GLN A 155 6.02 -5.26 -2.74
C GLN A 155 6.53 -5.66 -1.35
N GLN A 156 7.44 -6.65 -1.30
CA GLN A 156 8.02 -7.17 -0.05
C GLN A 156 8.75 -6.07 0.74
N PRO A 157 9.79 -5.40 0.22
CA PRO A 157 10.49 -4.37 0.98
C PRO A 157 9.59 -3.17 1.30
N MET A 158 8.68 -2.79 0.40
CA MET A 158 7.77 -1.65 0.61
C MET A 158 6.85 -1.86 1.81
N LEU A 159 6.20 -3.02 1.88
CA LEU A 159 5.29 -3.34 2.98
C LEU A 159 6.04 -3.70 4.26
N PHE A 160 7.10 -4.50 4.13
CA PHE A 160 7.85 -4.99 5.30
C PHE A 160 8.45 -3.83 6.09
N VAL A 161 9.24 -2.98 5.45
CA VAL A 161 9.96 -1.92 6.15
C VAL A 161 9.09 -0.68 6.37
N GLY A 162 8.14 -0.41 5.47
CA GLY A 162 7.27 0.77 5.58
C GLY A 162 6.11 0.64 6.57
N ILE A 163 5.56 -0.56 6.77
CA ILE A 163 4.33 -0.77 7.57
C ILE A 163 4.50 -1.85 8.62
N SER A 164 4.95 -3.04 8.22
CA SER A 164 4.93 -4.23 9.08
C SER A 164 5.82 -4.04 10.30
N LEU A 165 7.07 -3.61 10.09
CA LEU A 165 8.00 -3.36 11.18
C LEU A 165 7.52 -2.24 12.11
N PRO A 166 7.01 -1.08 11.62
CA PRO A 166 6.44 -0.09 12.52
C PRO A 166 5.25 -0.56 13.35
N LEU A 167 4.36 -1.36 12.77
CA LEU A 167 3.26 -1.98 13.49
C LEU A 167 3.75 -2.97 14.55
N TYR A 168 4.79 -3.76 14.23
CA TYR A 168 5.45 -4.62 15.21
C TYR A 168 6.01 -3.80 16.38
N SER A 169 6.81 -2.76 16.10
CA SER A 169 7.39 -1.91 17.15
C SER A 169 6.33 -1.26 18.04
N THR A 170 5.17 -0.88 17.50
CA THR A 170 4.10 -0.27 18.29
C THR A 170 3.30 -1.28 19.11
N ALA A 171 3.15 -2.53 18.66
CA ALA A 171 2.43 -3.59 19.36
C ALA A 171 3.22 -4.24 20.51
N PHE A 172 4.54 -4.37 20.36
CA PHE A 172 5.41 -5.07 21.33
C PHE A 172 6.21 -4.14 22.26
N SER A 173 5.95 -2.82 22.24
CA SER A 173 6.66 -1.85 23.08
C SER A 173 6.01 -1.65 24.45
N ASN A 174 6.84 -1.71 25.50
CA ASN A 174 6.48 -1.35 26.87
C ASN A 174 6.56 0.17 27.16
N LYS A 175 7.00 1.00 26.21
CA LYS A 175 7.17 2.44 26.45
C LYS A 175 5.83 3.16 26.53
N GLN A 176 5.67 4.00 27.54
CA GLN A 176 4.51 4.88 27.69
C GLN A 176 4.39 5.86 26.52
N TRP A 177 3.17 6.36 26.30
CA TRP A 177 2.88 7.41 25.32
C TRP A 177 3.62 8.70 25.67
N ASN A 178 4.22 9.35 24.67
CA ASN A 178 4.92 10.62 24.87
C ASN A 178 4.54 11.68 23.82
N LEU A 179 5.15 12.86 23.92
CA LEU A 179 4.89 13.98 23.00
C LEU A 179 5.21 13.64 21.54
N ILE A 180 6.23 12.81 21.29
CA ILE A 180 6.62 12.39 19.94
C ILE A 180 5.52 11.56 19.30
N ASP A 181 4.86 10.68 20.07
CA ASP A 181 3.70 9.91 19.59
C ASP A 181 2.53 10.83 19.18
N SER A 182 2.27 11.89 19.95
CA SER A 182 1.26 12.90 19.61
C SER A 182 1.61 13.66 18.33
N ILE A 183 2.88 14.06 18.16
CA ILE A 183 3.35 14.74 16.94
C ILE A 183 3.24 13.79 15.74
N ALA A 184 3.69 12.54 15.86
CA ALA A 184 3.59 11.52 14.83
C ALA A 184 2.14 11.31 14.38
N THR A 185 1.22 11.21 15.35
CA THR A 185 -0.23 11.07 15.09
C THR A 185 -0.77 12.26 14.30
N MET A 186 -0.46 13.48 14.72
CA MET A 186 -0.94 14.69 14.05
C MET A 186 -0.39 14.83 12.63
N LEU A 187 0.88 14.48 12.41
CA LEU A 187 1.49 14.53 11.09
C LEU A 187 0.93 13.43 10.17
N CYS A 188 0.67 12.22 10.70
CA CYS A 188 -0.03 11.17 9.97
C CYS A 188 -1.41 11.63 9.48
N LEU A 189 -2.21 12.21 10.37
CA LEU A 189 -3.55 12.73 10.03
C LEU A 189 -3.48 13.84 8.98
N LYS A 190 -2.51 14.76 9.10
CA LYS A 190 -2.29 15.81 8.09
C LYS A 190 -1.90 15.23 6.73
N GLY A 191 -0.99 14.24 6.70
CA GLY A 191 -0.59 13.56 5.47
C GLY A 191 -1.77 12.89 4.77
N ILE A 192 -2.58 12.14 5.53
CA ILE A 192 -3.82 11.53 5.04
C ILE A 192 -4.79 12.59 4.51
N LEU A 193 -4.99 13.69 5.25
CA LEU A 193 -5.91 14.75 4.86
C LEU A 193 -5.48 15.42 3.55
N ILE A 194 -4.19 15.77 3.41
CA ILE A 194 -3.64 16.36 2.20
C ILE A 194 -3.85 15.41 1.02
N ALA A 195 -3.50 14.13 1.19
CA ALA A 195 -3.69 13.12 0.15
C ALA A 195 -5.16 12.96 -0.23
N PHE A 196 -6.07 12.89 0.74
CA PHE A 196 -7.51 12.79 0.51
C PHE A 196 -8.07 13.99 -0.25
N VAL A 197 -7.68 15.21 0.11
CA VAL A 197 -8.13 16.43 -0.59
C VAL A 197 -7.58 16.46 -2.01
N ALA A 198 -6.30 16.14 -2.20
CA ALA A 198 -5.67 16.07 -3.52
C ALA A 198 -6.34 15.03 -4.43
N ASP A 199 -6.59 13.82 -3.90
CA ASP A 199 -7.27 12.73 -4.60
C ASP A 199 -8.69 13.13 -5.02
N ASN A 200 -9.43 13.84 -4.16
CA ASN A 200 -10.78 14.31 -4.45
C ASN A 200 -10.79 15.43 -5.52
N GLN A 201 -9.81 16.34 -5.48
CA GLN A 201 -9.66 17.36 -6.52
C GLN A 201 -9.35 16.71 -7.88
N LEU A 202 -8.43 15.75 -7.91
CA LEU A 202 -8.07 15.01 -9.12
C LEU A 202 -9.24 14.21 -9.68
N TYR A 203 -10.00 13.52 -8.82
CA TYR A 203 -11.18 12.76 -9.25
C TYR A 203 -12.25 13.66 -9.87
N ARG A 204 -12.56 14.80 -9.25
CA ARG A 204 -13.54 15.77 -9.79
C ARG A 204 -13.09 16.32 -11.13
N TYR A 205 -11.80 16.60 -11.28
CA TYR A 205 -11.20 17.03 -12.54
C TYR A 205 -11.35 15.97 -13.64
N MET A 206 -10.97 14.72 -13.36
CA MET A 206 -11.09 13.62 -14.31
C MET A 206 -12.53 13.41 -14.76
N LYS A 207 -13.48 13.39 -13.81
CA LYS A 207 -14.90 13.26 -14.11
C LYS A 207 -15.44 14.42 -14.95
N SER A 208 -15.05 15.65 -14.64
CA SER A 208 -15.41 16.83 -15.44
C SER A 208 -14.90 16.72 -16.88
N ASN A 209 -13.70 16.17 -17.09
CA ASN A 209 -13.17 15.92 -18.42
C ASN A 209 -13.89 14.79 -19.18
N GLU A 210 -14.32 13.73 -18.49
CA GLU A 210 -15.18 12.69 -19.07
C GLU A 210 -16.53 13.28 -19.51
N ASP A 211 -17.15 14.12 -18.67
CA ASP A 211 -18.42 14.79 -18.99
C ASP A 211 -18.29 15.77 -20.18
N ARG A 212 -17.15 16.45 -20.30
CA ARG A 212 -16.84 17.33 -21.45
C ARG A 212 -16.71 16.53 -22.74
N GLU A 213 -15.96 15.43 -22.70
CA GLU A 213 -15.78 14.54 -23.85
C GLU A 213 -17.11 13.95 -24.32
N ALA A 214 -17.95 13.50 -23.40
CA ALA A 214 -19.30 13.03 -23.72
C ALA A 214 -20.19 14.09 -24.40
N LYS A 215 -19.90 15.38 -24.17
CA LYS A 215 -20.57 16.53 -24.79
C LYS A 215 -19.84 17.06 -26.04
N GLY A 216 -18.79 16.39 -26.50
CA GLY A 216 -17.97 16.82 -27.64
C GLY A 216 -17.12 18.06 -27.36
N GLN A 217 -16.94 18.45 -26.10
CA GLN A 217 -16.14 19.60 -25.69
C GLN A 217 -14.66 19.22 -25.52
N LYS A 218 -13.76 20.18 -25.76
CA LYS A 218 -12.32 19.98 -25.52
C LYS A 218 -12.07 19.75 -24.02
N LYS A 219 -11.27 18.72 -23.72
CA LYS A 219 -10.78 18.43 -22.37
C LYS A 219 -9.90 19.58 -21.87
N VAL A 220 -9.98 19.85 -20.57
CA VAL A 220 -8.97 20.65 -19.89
C VAL A 220 -7.73 19.77 -19.74
N GLU A 221 -6.57 20.27 -20.12
CA GLU A 221 -5.34 19.46 -20.20
C GLU A 221 -4.58 19.42 -18.87
N LEU A 222 -4.65 20.49 -18.08
CA LEU A 222 -3.94 20.63 -16.81
C LEU A 222 -4.90 20.97 -15.65
N LEU A 223 -4.66 20.34 -14.50
CA LEU A 223 -5.29 20.70 -13.24
C LEU A 223 -4.36 21.66 -12.48
N ASP A 224 -4.71 22.94 -12.44
CA ASP A 224 -3.91 24.02 -11.84
C ASP A 224 -4.58 24.70 -10.63
N ALA A 225 -5.65 24.09 -10.10
CA ALA A 225 -6.44 24.63 -9.00
C ALA A 225 -6.25 23.87 -7.68
N GLY A 226 -6.51 24.54 -6.56
CA GLY A 226 -6.45 23.94 -5.22
C GLY A 226 -5.03 23.52 -4.84
N LEU A 227 -4.86 22.30 -4.32
CA LEU A 227 -3.54 21.80 -3.91
C LEU A 227 -2.63 21.54 -5.11
N TRP A 228 -3.22 21.22 -6.26
CA TRP A 228 -2.50 20.98 -7.52
C TRP A 228 -1.92 22.25 -8.15
N GLY A 229 -2.42 23.43 -7.75
CA GLY A 229 -1.79 24.71 -8.09
C GLY A 229 -0.55 25.03 -7.26
N LEU A 230 -0.39 24.41 -6.08
CA LEU A 230 0.75 24.61 -5.19
C LEU A 230 1.88 23.61 -5.44
N SER A 231 1.54 22.38 -5.83
CA SER A 231 2.49 21.30 -6.09
C SER A 231 2.00 20.44 -7.25
N ARG A 232 2.93 19.89 -8.04
CA ARG A 232 2.59 18.98 -9.14
C ARG A 232 2.04 17.63 -8.66
N HIS A 233 2.42 17.18 -7.46
CA HIS A 233 1.97 15.91 -6.88
C HIS A 233 1.64 16.06 -5.38
N PRO A 234 0.58 16.81 -5.02
CA PRO A 234 0.22 17.05 -3.62
C PRO A 234 -0.23 15.76 -2.91
N ASN A 235 -0.79 14.80 -3.66
CA ASN A 235 -1.13 13.47 -3.14
C ASN A 235 0.12 12.70 -2.68
N TYR A 236 1.19 12.69 -3.48
CA TYR A 236 2.45 12.02 -3.10
C TYR A 236 3.15 12.70 -1.94
N PHE A 237 3.06 14.03 -1.82
CA PHE A 237 3.53 14.72 -0.63
C PHE A 237 2.78 14.24 0.63
N GLY A 238 1.46 14.08 0.54
CA GLY A 238 0.65 13.50 1.61
C GLY A 238 1.06 12.07 1.96
N GLU A 239 1.35 11.22 0.97
CA GLU A 239 1.89 9.87 1.21
C GLU A 239 3.25 9.89 1.91
N ILE A 240 4.21 10.69 1.42
CA ILE A 240 5.55 10.78 2.04
C ILE A 240 5.44 11.26 3.49
N MET A 241 4.58 12.25 3.74
CA MET A 241 4.29 12.73 5.09
C MET A 241 3.72 11.61 5.97
N TRP A 242 2.79 10.81 5.45
CA TRP A 242 2.26 9.62 6.12
C TRP A 242 3.38 8.61 6.45
N TRP A 243 4.18 8.19 5.46
CA TRP A 243 5.27 7.23 5.64
C TRP A 243 6.31 7.67 6.67
N THR A 244 6.67 8.95 6.63
CA THR A 244 7.68 9.51 7.53
C THR A 244 7.15 9.64 8.95
N SER A 245 5.91 10.06 9.09
CA SER A 245 5.26 10.20 10.39
C SER A 245 4.96 8.87 11.03
N PHE A 246 4.63 7.85 10.24
CA PHE A 246 4.37 6.50 10.74
C PHE A 246 5.65 5.84 11.28
N ALA A 247 6.78 6.00 10.58
CA ALA A 247 8.08 5.53 11.06
C ALA A 247 8.54 6.22 12.36
N LEU A 248 8.07 7.45 12.62
CA LEU A 248 8.40 8.18 13.84
C LEU A 248 7.93 7.44 15.11
N PHE A 249 6.82 6.69 15.05
CA PHE A 249 6.39 5.85 16.17
C PHE A 249 7.43 4.80 16.55
N SER A 250 8.09 4.20 15.57
CA SER A 250 9.11 3.17 15.79
C SER A 250 10.44 3.75 16.23
N VAL A 251 10.83 4.88 15.62
CA VAL A 251 12.02 5.65 16.03
C VAL A 251 11.92 6.02 17.50
N ASN A 252 10.74 6.46 17.95
CA ASN A 252 10.48 6.78 19.36
C ASN A 252 10.67 5.56 20.29
N VAL A 253 10.39 4.37 19.78
CA VAL A 253 10.62 3.10 20.51
C VAL A 253 12.10 2.67 20.49
N GLY A 254 12.93 3.26 19.63
CA GLY A 254 14.37 2.98 19.52
C GLY A 254 14.74 2.17 18.26
N GLU A 255 13.77 1.93 17.38
CA GLU A 255 13.91 1.10 16.18
C GLU A 255 14.23 1.98 14.96
N TRP A 256 15.44 2.55 14.94
CA TRP A 256 15.87 3.54 13.95
C TRP A 256 15.96 3.01 12.51
N GLN A 257 16.14 1.70 12.35
CA GLN A 257 16.22 1.04 11.05
C GLN A 257 14.92 1.21 10.22
N MET A 258 13.83 1.68 10.82
CA MET A 258 12.59 2.03 10.12
C MET A 258 12.71 3.22 9.17
N VAL A 259 13.66 4.13 9.43
CA VAL A 259 13.93 5.26 8.55
C VAL A 259 14.31 4.77 7.14
N GLY A 260 15.01 3.64 7.05
CA GLY A 260 15.37 3.02 5.77
C GLY A 260 14.15 2.66 4.92
N GLY A 261 13.06 2.21 5.53
CA GLY A 261 11.81 1.88 4.84
C GLY A 261 11.07 3.09 4.30
N THR A 262 10.97 4.14 5.12
CA THR A 262 10.42 5.43 4.68
C THR A 262 11.22 6.01 3.52
N VAL A 263 12.55 5.98 3.61
CA VAL A 263 13.43 6.46 2.53
C VAL A 263 13.20 5.63 1.27
N PHE A 264 13.15 4.30 1.38
CA PHE A 264 12.88 3.43 0.24
C PHE A 264 11.52 3.74 -0.42
N ASN A 265 10.43 3.83 0.36
CA ASN A 265 9.11 4.17 -0.18
C ASN A 265 9.08 5.57 -0.81
N THR A 266 9.80 6.53 -0.23
CA THR A 266 9.94 7.87 -0.79
C THR A 266 10.67 7.83 -2.13
N LEU A 267 11.76 7.09 -2.24
CA LEU A 267 12.50 6.93 -3.51
C LEU A 267 11.64 6.27 -4.58
N VAL A 268 10.86 5.25 -4.22
CA VAL A 268 9.89 4.61 -5.13
C VAL A 268 8.85 5.63 -5.61
N LEU A 269 8.27 6.43 -4.71
CA LEU A 269 7.29 7.45 -5.08
C LEU A 269 7.91 8.54 -5.98
N VAL A 270 9.13 8.98 -5.70
CA VAL A 270 9.85 9.94 -6.56
C VAL A 270 10.05 9.37 -7.95
N TYR A 271 10.52 8.12 -8.05
CA TYR A 271 10.72 7.45 -9.34
C TYR A 271 9.40 7.31 -10.12
N VAL A 272 8.31 6.93 -9.44
CA VAL A 272 6.97 6.85 -10.05
C VAL A 272 6.46 8.22 -10.50
N SER A 273 6.77 9.27 -9.75
CA SER A 273 6.44 10.66 -10.12
C SER A 273 7.10 11.04 -11.44
N MET A 274 8.39 10.78 -11.58
CA MET A 274 9.14 11.07 -12.80
C MET A 274 8.56 10.33 -14.01
N MET A 275 8.28 9.03 -13.88
CA MET A 275 7.65 8.24 -14.94
C MET A 275 6.28 8.79 -15.36
N THR A 276 5.50 9.28 -14.39
CA THR A 276 4.17 9.84 -14.63
C THR A 276 4.27 11.18 -15.36
N GLU A 277 5.18 12.06 -14.93
CA GLU A 277 5.42 13.35 -15.59
C GLU A 277 5.89 13.16 -17.04
N GLU A 278 6.85 12.25 -17.29
CA GLU A 278 7.30 11.94 -18.64
C GLU A 278 6.15 11.47 -19.56
N ARG A 279 5.25 10.64 -19.03
CA ARG A 279 4.08 10.15 -19.78
C ARG A 279 3.12 11.30 -20.12
N MET A 280 2.85 12.20 -19.16
CA MET A 280 1.98 13.35 -19.38
C MET A 280 2.57 14.30 -20.43
N LEU A 281 3.86 14.61 -20.35
CA LEU A 281 4.54 15.47 -21.32
C LEU A 281 4.50 14.87 -22.73
N LYS A 282 4.79 13.57 -22.90
CA LYS A 282 4.68 12.89 -24.19
C LYS A 282 3.26 12.95 -24.77
N GLY A 283 2.24 12.81 -23.92
CA GLY A 283 0.84 12.95 -24.33
C GLY A 283 0.50 14.37 -24.77
N LEU A 284 0.96 15.38 -24.03
CA LEU A 284 0.71 16.79 -24.33
C LEU A 284 1.39 17.22 -25.64
N PHE A 285 2.67 16.87 -25.83
CA PHE A 285 3.39 17.11 -27.08
C PHE A 285 2.76 16.39 -28.27
N GLY A 286 2.30 15.15 -28.09
CA GLY A 286 1.58 14.41 -29.13
C GLY A 286 0.29 15.13 -29.57
N MET A 287 -0.48 15.69 -28.62
CA MET A 287 -1.68 16.47 -28.94
C MET A 287 -1.37 17.81 -29.62
N LEU A 288 -0.33 18.52 -29.16
CA LEU A 288 0.09 19.78 -29.78
C LEU A 288 0.51 19.58 -31.25
N LEU A 289 1.22 18.48 -31.56
CA LEU A 289 1.60 18.12 -32.92
C LEU A 289 0.41 17.72 -33.80
N MET A 290 -0.64 17.12 -33.23
CA MET A 290 -1.88 16.82 -33.97
C MET A 290 -2.71 18.07 -34.25
N ASN A 291 -2.71 19.07 -33.36
CA ASN A 291 -3.41 20.34 -33.56
C ASN A 291 -2.65 21.32 -34.48
N ALA A 292 -1.38 21.05 -34.80
CA ALA A 292 -0.55 21.87 -35.69
C ALA A 292 -0.57 21.40 -37.16
N LYS A 293 -1.31 20.34 -37.48
CA LYS A 293 -1.57 19.84 -38.84
C LYS A 293 -3.02 20.13 -39.23
#